data_AF-A0A944ZBT4-F1
#
_entry.id   AF-A0A944ZBT4-F1
#
_cell.length_a   1.000
_cell.length_b   1.000
_cell.length_c   1.000
_cell.angle_alpha   90.00
_cell.angle_beta   90.00
_cell.angle_gamma   90.00
#
_symmetry.space_group_name_H-M   'P 1'
#
loop_
_entity.id
_entity.type
_entity.pdbx_description
1 polymer ?
#
loop_
_entity_poly.entity_id
_entity_poly.type
_entity_poly.pdbx_seq_one_letter_code
_entity_poly.pdbx_strand_id
1 'polypeptide(L)'
;DYTLAIRGFFGKSIGANKQKFFLGGIPYLLGGGGETNGETDESNFRNVILDTSNASLIHDIYFTEYAFPLRGARFAERFGTNATLLNFEVRFPFINYLALGFPLKVIFGNIRGHAFMDVGAAWDDPKEFTNTSWPERYGSSNSGEFTPWVTTVGLGTKINLGYFLLRIETAWDKNSNGYSKPQWYFSMGPDW
;
A
#
# COMPACT_ATOMS: atom_id res chain seq x y z
N ASP A 1 -9.19 25.78 -2.22
CA ASP A 1 -8.88 24.48 -2.86
C ASP A 1 -8.13 23.50 -1.97
N TYR A 2 -8.51 23.36 -0.70
CA TYR A 2 -7.95 22.30 0.15
C TYR A 2 -9.06 21.27 0.42
N THR A 3 -8.72 19.99 0.35
CA THR A 3 -9.68 18.91 0.60
C THR A 3 -9.04 17.89 1.51
N LEU A 4 -9.77 17.51 2.54
CA LEU A 4 -9.45 16.36 3.39
C LEU A 4 -10.35 15.20 2.97
N ALA A 5 -9.76 14.02 2.78
CA ALA A 5 -10.48 12.79 2.51
C ALA A 5 -10.06 11.72 3.52
N ILE A 6 -11.03 10.95 3.99
CA ILE A 6 -10.82 9.82 4.88
C ILE A 6 -11.57 8.63 4.30
N ARG A 7 -10.92 7.46 4.28
CA ARG A 7 -11.52 6.18 3.92
C ARG A 7 -11.22 5.17 5.02
N GLY A 8 -12.17 4.31 5.33
CA GLY A 8 -11.98 3.19 6.24
C GLY A 8 -12.52 1.88 5.67
N PHE A 9 -11.84 0.79 6.02
CA PHE A 9 -12.22 -0.59 5.72
C PHE A 9 -12.04 -1.43 6.98
N PHE A 10 -13.02 -2.28 7.27
CA PHE A 10 -13.00 -3.22 8.40
C PHE A 10 -13.59 -4.54 7.93
N GLY A 11 -12.81 -5.62 8.00
CA GLY A 11 -13.17 -6.94 7.51
C GLY A 11 -12.95 -8.01 8.59
N LYS A 12 -13.89 -8.95 8.69
CA LYS A 12 -13.79 -10.11 9.57
C LYS A 12 -14.43 -11.33 8.92
N SER A 13 -13.65 -12.39 8.73
CA SER A 13 -14.14 -13.66 8.19
C SER A 13 -14.57 -14.57 9.33
N ILE A 14 -15.78 -15.12 9.22
CA ILE A 14 -16.40 -16.02 10.20
C ILE A 14 -16.79 -17.35 9.55
N GLY A 15 -16.93 -18.41 10.34
CA GLY A 15 -17.30 -19.75 9.87
C GLY A 15 -16.16 -20.76 9.95
N ALA A 16 -16.44 -21.99 9.51
CA ALA A 16 -15.51 -23.11 9.55
C ALA A 16 -14.40 -23.02 8.49
N ASN A 17 -14.69 -22.37 7.35
CA ASN A 17 -13.73 -22.11 6.28
C ASN A 17 -13.48 -20.59 6.18
N LYS A 18 -12.63 -20.05 7.07
CA LYS A 18 -12.35 -18.62 7.12
C LYS A 18 -11.41 -18.23 5.99
N GLN A 19 -11.81 -17.21 5.23
CA GLN A 19 -10.96 -16.59 4.22
C GLN A 19 -10.05 -15.54 4.87
N LYS A 20 -8.87 -15.34 4.29
CA LYS A 20 -7.91 -14.33 4.75
C LYS A 20 -8.04 -13.07 3.91
N PHE A 21 -7.95 -11.92 4.55
CA PHE A 21 -7.80 -10.64 3.90
C PHE A 21 -6.32 -10.38 3.66
N PHE A 22 -5.98 -9.88 2.47
CA PHE A 22 -4.63 -9.40 2.18
C PHE A 22 -4.60 -7.88 2.32
N LEU A 23 -3.64 -7.43 3.12
CA LEU A 23 -3.38 -6.03 3.40
C LEU A 23 -1.99 -5.68 2.89
N GLY A 24 -1.89 -4.63 2.08
CA GLY A 24 -0.62 -4.08 1.65
C GLY A 24 -0.52 -3.96 0.14
N GLY A 25 0.16 -2.89 -0.29
CA GLY A 25 0.55 -2.64 -1.67
C GLY A 25 -0.53 -2.00 -2.53
N ILE A 26 -0.10 -1.67 -3.74
CA ILE A 26 -0.98 -1.33 -4.87
C ILE A 26 -0.51 -2.11 -6.09
N PRO A 27 -1.42 -2.48 -7.02
CA PRO A 27 -1.08 -3.34 -8.15
C PRO A 27 -0.15 -2.71 -9.21
N TYR A 28 0.18 -1.42 -9.11
CA TYR A 28 0.91 -0.65 -10.13
C TYR A 28 2.23 -0.05 -9.61
N LEU A 29 3.07 -0.85 -8.94
CA LEU A 29 4.42 -0.42 -8.53
C LEU A 29 5.36 -0.44 -9.75
N LEU A 30 5.96 0.71 -10.08
CA LEU A 30 6.85 0.86 -11.24
C LEU A 30 8.32 1.11 -10.86
N GLY A 31 8.62 1.42 -9.60
CA GLY A 31 9.99 1.61 -9.14
C GLY A 31 10.11 1.86 -7.64
N GLY A 32 11.31 1.67 -7.09
CA GLY A 32 11.50 1.54 -5.64
C GLY A 32 11.11 0.11 -5.23
N GLY A 33 12.12 -0.71 -4.93
CA GLY A 33 11.91 -2.10 -4.56
C GLY A 33 11.02 -2.25 -3.32
N GLY A 34 10.58 -3.48 -3.07
CA GLY A 34 9.96 -3.82 -1.80
C GLY A 34 10.90 -3.52 -0.63
N GLU A 35 10.33 -3.21 0.52
CA GLU A 35 11.08 -3.26 1.78
C GLU A 35 10.26 -4.05 2.79
N THR A 36 10.96 -4.81 3.63
CA THR A 36 10.37 -5.51 4.77
C THR A 36 11.02 -4.99 6.03
N ASN A 37 10.27 -4.35 6.91
CA ASN A 37 10.82 -3.85 8.19
C ASN A 37 12.06 -2.95 8.02
N GLY A 38 12.17 -2.25 6.89
CA GLY A 38 13.30 -1.35 6.57
C GLY A 38 14.48 -2.03 5.85
N GLU A 39 14.39 -3.33 5.58
CA GLU A 39 15.36 -4.07 4.78
C GLU A 39 14.91 -4.12 3.32
N THR A 40 15.83 -3.85 2.38
CA THR A 40 15.54 -3.87 0.94
C THR A 40 15.27 -5.30 0.46
N ASP A 41 14.16 -5.48 -0.26
CA ASP A 41 13.71 -6.73 -0.86
C ASP A 41 13.28 -6.45 -2.30
N GLU A 42 13.83 -7.18 -3.28
CA GLU A 42 13.46 -6.98 -4.69
C GLU A 42 12.07 -7.53 -5.03
N SER A 43 11.40 -8.21 -4.08
CA SER A 43 10.10 -8.82 -4.28
C SER A 43 8.95 -7.82 -4.11
N ASN A 44 8.06 -7.77 -5.11
CA ASN A 44 6.81 -6.98 -5.06
C ASN A 44 5.76 -7.57 -4.10
N PHE A 45 5.94 -8.84 -3.73
CA PHE A 45 5.08 -9.63 -2.86
C PHE A 45 5.94 -10.28 -1.78
N ARG A 46 5.32 -10.65 -0.67
CA ARG A 46 5.99 -11.50 0.33
C ARG A 46 6.26 -12.89 -0.24
N ASN A 47 7.40 -13.49 0.13
CA ASN A 47 7.78 -14.85 -0.30
C ASN A 47 6.72 -15.90 0.07
N VAL A 48 6.13 -15.79 1.26
CA VAL A 48 5.00 -16.60 1.70
C VAL A 48 3.72 -15.78 1.56
N ILE A 49 2.93 -16.08 0.53
CA ILE A 49 1.60 -15.50 0.35
C ILE A 49 0.57 -16.39 1.07
N LEU A 50 0.69 -17.72 0.96
CA LEU A 50 -0.13 -18.74 1.65
C LEU A 50 0.59 -20.10 1.71
N ASP A 51 0.09 -21.00 2.55
CA ASP A 51 0.55 -22.38 2.71
C ASP A 51 0.40 -23.16 1.39
N THR A 52 1.52 -23.51 0.77
CA THR A 52 1.60 -24.24 -0.52
C THR A 52 1.26 -25.72 -0.39
N SER A 53 1.05 -26.23 0.83
CA SER A 53 0.78 -27.65 1.07
C SER A 53 -0.69 -28.06 0.93
N ASN A 54 -1.62 -27.10 0.79
CA ASN A 54 -3.05 -27.36 0.59
C ASN A 54 -3.55 -26.84 -0.77
N ALA A 55 -4.40 -27.63 -1.42
CA ALA A 55 -5.02 -27.33 -2.73
C ALA A 55 -5.98 -26.09 -2.73
N SER A 56 -5.98 -25.28 -1.67
CA SER A 56 -6.76 -24.05 -1.54
C SER A 56 -6.08 -22.82 -2.15
N LEU A 57 -4.82 -22.92 -2.61
CA LEU A 57 -4.06 -21.78 -3.13
C LEU A 57 -4.79 -21.02 -4.26
N ILE A 58 -5.48 -21.74 -5.14
CA ILE A 58 -6.29 -21.13 -6.21
C ILE A 58 -7.60 -20.54 -5.65
N HIS A 59 -8.21 -21.16 -4.64
CA HIS A 59 -9.41 -20.58 -4.02
C HIS A 59 -9.05 -19.29 -3.28
N ASP A 60 -7.98 -19.29 -2.51
CA ASP A 60 -7.62 -18.15 -1.69
C ASP A 60 -7.15 -16.95 -2.54
N ILE A 61 -6.45 -17.15 -3.66
CA ILE A 61 -6.08 -16.03 -4.56
C ILE A 61 -7.31 -15.44 -5.26
N TYR A 62 -8.32 -16.25 -5.60
CA TYR A 62 -9.51 -15.80 -6.34
C TYR A 62 -10.64 -15.25 -5.46
N PHE A 63 -10.71 -15.65 -4.18
CA PHE A 63 -11.77 -15.24 -3.25
C PHE A 63 -11.26 -14.35 -2.10
N THR A 64 -9.98 -13.97 -2.07
CA THR A 64 -9.48 -13.01 -1.08
C THR A 64 -10.04 -11.61 -1.35
N GLU A 65 -10.67 -11.04 -0.34
CA GLU A 65 -11.02 -9.62 -0.34
C GLU A 65 -9.77 -8.80 0.05
N TYR A 66 -9.39 -7.88 -0.83
CA TYR A 66 -8.21 -7.06 -0.65
C TYR A 66 -8.55 -5.75 0.05
N ALA A 67 -7.88 -5.48 1.17
CA ALA A 67 -7.95 -4.19 1.84
C ALA A 67 -7.01 -3.20 1.14
N PHE A 68 -7.53 -2.49 0.14
CA PHE A 68 -6.77 -1.49 -0.66
C PHE A 68 -7.32 -0.06 -0.54
N PRO A 69 -6.44 0.95 -0.74
CA PRO A 69 -4.98 0.88 -0.95
C PRO A 69 -4.18 1.06 0.35
N LEU A 70 -3.06 0.36 0.49
CA LEU A 70 -2.03 0.67 1.50
C LEU A 70 -0.71 0.89 0.77
N ARG A 71 -0.49 2.14 0.36
CA ARG A 71 0.68 2.56 -0.44
C ARG A 71 1.94 2.48 0.43
N GLY A 72 3.11 2.32 -0.16
CA GLY A 72 4.40 2.27 0.55
C GLY A 72 4.74 0.92 1.19
N ALA A 73 3.89 -0.09 1.07
CA ALA A 73 4.19 -1.46 1.51
C ALA A 73 4.12 -2.44 0.33
N ARG A 74 4.69 -3.63 0.50
CA ARG A 74 4.55 -4.72 -0.48
C ARG A 74 3.11 -5.21 -0.57
N PHE A 75 2.81 -5.87 -1.69
CA PHE A 75 1.54 -6.55 -1.83
C PHE A 75 1.41 -7.67 -0.80
N ALA A 76 0.26 -7.74 -0.12
CA ALA A 76 -0.02 -8.71 0.94
C ALA A 76 1.04 -8.73 2.05
N GLU A 77 1.57 -7.55 2.41
CA GLU A 77 2.53 -7.37 3.50
C GLU A 77 2.05 -7.98 4.83
N ARG A 78 0.74 -7.88 5.09
CA ARG A 78 0.07 -8.58 6.20
C ARG A 78 -1.16 -9.31 5.69
N PHE A 79 -1.46 -10.44 6.32
CA PHE A 79 -2.68 -11.18 6.06
C PHE A 79 -3.22 -11.88 7.31
N GLY A 80 -4.53 -12.03 7.35
CA GLY A 80 -5.26 -12.65 8.45
C GLY A 80 -6.77 -12.67 8.20
N THR A 81 -7.49 -13.38 9.06
CA THR A 81 -8.95 -13.52 9.03
C THR A 81 -9.69 -12.27 9.50
N ASN A 82 -8.96 -11.29 10.05
CA ASN A 82 -9.44 -9.95 10.33
C ASN A 82 -8.50 -8.94 9.68
N ALA A 83 -9.05 -7.85 9.16
CA ALA A 83 -8.27 -6.73 8.65
C ALA A 83 -8.95 -5.39 8.89
N THR A 84 -8.15 -4.35 9.05
CA THR A 84 -8.58 -2.96 9.10
C THR A 84 -7.64 -2.12 8.25
N LEU A 85 -8.16 -1.07 7.62
CA LEU A 85 -7.38 -0.09 6.88
C LEU A 85 -8.05 1.27 6.99
N LEU A 86 -7.25 2.29 7.28
CA LEU A 86 -7.62 3.70 7.31
C LEU A 86 -6.68 4.46 6.38
N ASN A 87 -7.25 5.28 5.51
CA ASN A 87 -6.50 6.18 4.65
C ASN A 87 -6.89 7.62 4.95
N PHE A 88 -5.90 8.46 5.21
CA PHE A 88 -6.05 9.90 5.38
C PHE A 88 -5.34 10.58 4.21
N GLU A 89 -6.01 11.51 3.54
CA GLU A 89 -5.43 12.23 2.41
C GLU A 89 -5.78 13.72 2.47
N VAL A 90 -4.75 14.56 2.39
CA VAL A 90 -4.87 16.02 2.28
C VAL A 90 -4.47 16.40 0.86
N ARG A 91 -5.37 17.10 0.15
CA ARG A 91 -5.17 17.57 -1.22
C ARG A 91 -5.08 19.09 -1.26
N PHE A 92 -4.19 19.61 -2.08
CA PHE A 92 -3.90 21.04 -2.17
C PHE A 92 -3.52 21.47 -3.60
N PRO A 93 -3.70 22.76 -3.97
CA PRO A 93 -3.10 23.31 -5.19
C PRO A 93 -1.58 23.23 -5.06
N PHE A 94 -0.91 22.60 -6.02
CA PHE A 94 0.55 22.55 -6.01
C PHE A 94 1.13 23.54 -7.01
N ILE A 95 0.75 23.42 -8.29
CA ILE A 95 1.14 24.37 -9.33
C ILE A 95 -0.09 24.70 -10.18
N ASN A 96 -0.52 25.96 -10.15
CA ASN A 96 -1.68 26.40 -10.91
C ASN A 96 -1.36 26.55 -12.40
N TYR A 97 -0.12 26.96 -12.73
CA TYR A 97 0.31 27.21 -14.11
C TYR A 97 1.82 26.93 -14.26
N LEU A 98 2.17 26.05 -15.19
CA LEU A 98 3.55 25.74 -15.58
C LEU A 98 3.65 25.74 -17.10
N ALA A 99 4.43 26.66 -17.66
CA ALA A 99 4.72 26.72 -19.09
C ALA A 99 6.16 26.28 -19.34
N LEU A 100 6.34 25.20 -20.09
CA LEU A 100 7.65 24.72 -20.53
C LEU A 100 7.90 25.16 -21.98
N GLY A 101 9.04 25.77 -22.24
CA GLY A 101 9.42 26.29 -23.56
C GLY A 101 10.30 25.37 -24.40
N PHE A 102 10.93 24.37 -23.77
CA PHE A 102 11.83 23.41 -24.41
C PHE A 102 11.70 22.05 -23.69
N PRO A 103 11.75 20.89 -24.38
CA PRO A 103 11.91 20.70 -25.83
C PRO A 103 10.62 20.91 -26.66
N LEU A 104 9.46 20.98 -26.01
CA LEU A 104 8.15 21.24 -26.61
C LEU A 104 7.44 22.34 -25.81
N LYS A 105 6.75 23.26 -26.50
CA LYS A 105 5.91 24.27 -25.86
C LYS A 105 4.66 23.60 -25.29
N VAL A 106 4.65 23.36 -23.99
CA VAL A 106 3.52 22.73 -23.29
C VAL A 106 3.15 23.57 -22.07
N ILE A 107 1.84 23.71 -21.85
CA ILE A 107 1.29 24.38 -20.68
C ILE A 107 0.56 23.32 -19.84
N PHE A 108 1.01 23.14 -18.61
CA PHE A 108 0.30 22.35 -17.61
C PHE A 108 -0.43 23.29 -16.66
N GLY A 109 -1.73 23.07 -16.50
CA GLY A 109 -2.57 23.75 -15.53
C GLY A 109 -3.04 22.79 -14.46
N ASN A 110 -3.47 23.33 -13.31
CA ASN A 110 -4.14 22.57 -12.26
C ASN A 110 -3.37 21.35 -11.75
N ILE A 111 -2.04 21.43 -11.62
CA ILE A 111 -1.26 20.38 -10.96
C ILE A 111 -1.64 20.40 -9.47
N ARG A 112 -2.21 19.29 -9.00
CA ARG A 112 -2.65 19.14 -7.62
C ARG A 112 -1.66 18.28 -6.86
N GLY A 113 -1.30 18.71 -5.67
CA GLY A 113 -0.51 17.94 -4.72
C GLY A 113 -1.42 17.20 -3.76
N HIS A 114 -0.94 16.09 -3.23
CA HIS A 114 -1.57 15.40 -2.12
C HIS A 114 -0.54 14.80 -1.19
N ALA A 115 -0.86 14.81 0.10
CA ALA A 115 -0.13 14.12 1.15
C ALA A 115 -1.06 13.09 1.77
N PHE A 116 -0.53 11.91 2.12
CA PHE A 116 -1.35 10.85 2.65
C PHE A 116 -0.66 10.09 3.79
N MET A 117 -1.50 9.45 4.60
CA MET A 117 -1.11 8.49 5.62
C MET A 117 -2.05 7.29 5.53
N ASP A 118 -1.49 6.10 5.36
CA ASP A 118 -2.25 4.85 5.33
C ASP A 118 -1.88 4.03 6.58
N VAL A 119 -2.88 3.58 7.33
CA VAL A 119 -2.69 2.77 8.55
C VAL A 119 -3.57 1.54 8.43
N GLY A 120 -2.98 0.36 8.43
CA GLY A 120 -3.72 -0.88 8.39
C GLY A 120 -3.20 -1.92 9.37
N ALA A 121 -4.02 -2.90 9.69
CA ALA A 121 -3.58 -4.11 10.36
C ALA A 121 -4.34 -5.34 9.85
N ALA A 122 -3.68 -6.50 9.81
CA ALA A 122 -4.31 -7.78 9.54
C ALA A 122 -3.79 -8.86 10.50
N TRP A 123 -4.70 -9.65 11.09
CA TRP A 123 -4.39 -10.60 12.16
C TRP A 123 -5.35 -11.80 12.21
N ASP A 124 -4.90 -12.91 12.77
CA ASP A 124 -5.72 -14.09 13.06
C ASP A 124 -6.11 -14.15 14.54
N ASP A 125 -5.15 -13.92 15.44
CA ASP A 125 -5.36 -13.91 16.89
C ASP A 125 -5.07 -12.51 17.47
N PRO A 126 -5.95 -11.94 18.31
CA PRO A 126 -5.69 -10.67 19.01
C PRO A 126 -4.37 -10.61 19.80
N LYS A 127 -3.81 -11.74 20.23
CA LYS A 127 -2.50 -11.79 20.92
C LYS A 127 -1.35 -11.28 20.05
N GLU A 128 -1.51 -11.28 18.73
CA GLU A 128 -0.56 -10.74 17.76
C GLU A 128 -0.27 -9.25 17.96
N PHE A 129 -1.17 -8.47 18.58
CA PHE A 129 -0.91 -7.07 18.90
C PHE A 129 0.05 -6.87 20.07
N THR A 130 0.31 -7.92 20.85
CA THR A 130 1.20 -7.89 22.02
C THR A 130 2.44 -8.77 21.86
N ASN A 131 2.38 -9.78 20.98
CA ASN A 131 3.48 -10.69 20.71
C ASN A 131 4.25 -10.24 19.46
N THR A 132 5.54 -10.00 19.62
CA THR A 132 6.45 -9.61 18.54
C THR A 132 7.02 -10.78 17.76
N SER A 133 6.63 -12.03 18.07
CA SER A 133 7.04 -13.20 17.31
C SER A 133 6.24 -13.32 16.02
N TRP A 134 6.92 -13.62 14.91
CA TRP A 134 6.26 -13.89 13.64
C TRP A 134 5.31 -15.09 13.74
N PRO A 135 4.03 -14.95 13.32
CA PRO A 135 3.12 -16.08 13.24
C PRO A 135 3.60 -17.10 12.20
N GLU A 136 3.41 -18.40 12.49
CA GLU A 136 3.85 -19.51 11.64
C GLU A 136 3.37 -19.38 10.17
N ARG A 137 2.20 -18.78 9.96
CA ARG A 137 1.65 -18.53 8.62
C ARG A 137 2.54 -17.70 7.70
N TYR A 138 3.49 -16.93 8.25
CA TYR A 138 4.46 -16.15 7.48
C TYR A 138 5.76 -16.92 7.17
N GLY A 139 5.89 -18.17 7.63
CA GLY A 139 7.09 -18.98 7.51
C GLY A 139 8.20 -18.64 8.52
N SER A 140 9.23 -19.48 8.57
CA SER A 140 10.30 -19.42 9.58
C SER A 140 11.48 -18.49 9.22
N SER A 141 11.42 -17.83 8.06
CA SER A 141 12.54 -17.10 7.46
C SER A 141 12.45 -15.58 7.65
N ASN A 142 11.63 -15.11 8.60
CA ASN A 142 11.42 -13.67 8.82
C ASN A 142 12.36 -13.16 9.91
N SER A 143 13.06 -12.06 9.62
CA SER A 143 13.88 -11.34 10.59
C SER A 143 13.08 -10.23 11.29
N GLY A 144 13.57 -9.81 12.45
CA GLY A 144 13.01 -8.70 13.21
C GLY A 144 11.71 -9.02 13.96
N GLU A 145 11.15 -7.99 14.60
CA GLU A 145 9.91 -8.08 15.36
C GLU A 145 8.68 -7.98 14.44
N PHE A 146 7.69 -8.83 14.72
CA PHE A 146 6.39 -8.77 14.08
C PHE A 146 5.49 -7.73 14.73
N THR A 147 4.71 -7.07 13.89
CA THR A 147 3.53 -6.31 14.30
C THR A 147 2.45 -6.50 13.24
N PRO A 148 1.18 -6.68 13.63
CA PRO A 148 0.07 -6.74 12.68
C PRO A 148 -0.15 -5.40 11.99
N TRP A 149 0.33 -4.28 12.57
CA TRP A 149 0.21 -2.94 12.01
C TRP A 149 1.19 -2.71 10.86
N VAL A 150 0.73 -1.98 9.85
CA VAL A 150 1.55 -1.35 8.81
C VAL A 150 1.10 0.10 8.73
N THR A 151 2.06 1.03 8.72
CA THR A 151 1.78 2.45 8.68
C THR A 151 2.68 3.11 7.67
N THR A 152 2.11 3.79 6.70
CA THR A 152 2.86 4.45 5.66
C THR A 152 2.45 5.90 5.54
N VAL A 153 3.38 6.71 5.04
CA VAL A 153 3.16 8.11 4.73
C VAL A 153 3.68 8.40 3.34
N GLY A 154 3.12 9.38 2.66
CA GLY A 154 3.58 9.70 1.32
C GLY A 154 3.12 11.04 0.78
N LEU A 155 3.71 11.39 -0.35
CA LEU A 155 3.45 12.60 -1.10
C LEU A 155 3.23 12.25 -2.56
N GLY A 156 2.39 13.00 -3.23
CA GLY A 156 2.16 12.79 -4.65
C GLY A 156 1.66 14.03 -5.36
N THR A 157 1.71 13.94 -6.68
CA THR A 157 1.21 14.96 -7.59
C THR A 157 0.31 14.32 -8.62
N LYS A 158 -0.73 15.05 -9.02
CA LYS A 158 -1.63 14.70 -10.12
C LYS A 158 -1.53 15.78 -11.17
N ILE A 159 -1.12 15.39 -12.36
CA ILE A 159 -0.91 16.25 -13.52
C ILE A 159 -1.94 15.86 -14.58
N ASN A 160 -2.82 16.78 -14.94
CA ASN A 160 -3.72 16.59 -16.07
C ASN A 160 -2.96 16.90 -17.36
N LEU A 161 -2.78 15.89 -18.21
CA LEU A 161 -2.10 15.98 -19.52
C LEU A 161 -3.11 16.09 -20.67
N GLY A 162 -4.34 16.54 -20.40
CA GLY A 162 -5.46 16.59 -21.34
C GLY A 162 -6.21 15.26 -21.36
N TYR A 163 -5.71 14.29 -22.12
CA TYR A 163 -6.36 12.97 -22.28
C TYR A 163 -6.01 11.97 -21.17
N PHE A 164 -4.87 12.19 -20.51
CA PHE A 164 -4.35 11.29 -19.47
C PHE A 164 -4.20 12.05 -18.16
N LEU A 165 -4.56 11.39 -17.07
CA LEU A 165 -4.20 11.82 -15.74
C LEU A 165 -2.94 11.09 -15.30
N LEU A 166 -1.85 11.85 -15.19
CA LEU A 166 -0.60 11.33 -14.66
C LEU A 166 -0.59 11.49 -13.14
N ARG A 167 -0.32 10.40 -12.41
CA ARG A 167 -0.08 10.42 -10.97
C ARG A 167 1.33 9.94 -10.68
N ILE A 168 2.05 10.73 -9.92
CA ILE A 168 3.39 10.42 -9.42
C ILE A 168 3.32 10.48 -7.91
N GLU A 169 3.57 9.36 -7.24
CA GLU A 169 3.48 9.28 -5.78
C GLU A 169 4.75 8.63 -5.23
N THR A 170 5.16 9.06 -4.05
CA THR A 170 6.24 8.47 -3.28
C THR A 170 5.72 8.14 -1.89
N ALA A 171 6.09 6.99 -1.36
CA ALA A 171 5.64 6.52 -0.07
C ALA A 171 6.79 5.92 0.73
N TRP A 172 6.67 6.01 2.05
CA TRP A 172 7.58 5.48 3.03
C TRP A 172 6.81 4.67 4.05
N ASP A 173 7.25 3.45 4.32
CA ASP A 173 6.75 2.62 5.41
C ASP A 173 7.45 3.00 6.72
N LYS A 174 6.69 2.96 7.81
CA LYS A 174 7.19 3.24 9.16
C LYS A 174 7.58 1.92 9.82
N ASN A 175 8.84 1.82 10.17
CA ASN A 175 9.44 0.66 10.80
C ASN A 175 9.95 1.00 12.22
N SER A 176 10.32 -0.02 13.00
CA SER A 176 10.92 0.16 14.33
C SER A 176 12.17 1.05 14.30
N ASN A 177 12.92 1.01 13.21
CA ASN A 177 14.15 1.76 12.99
C ASN A 177 13.93 3.15 12.33
N GLY A 178 12.69 3.56 12.05
CA GLY A 178 12.38 4.84 11.41
C GLY A 178 11.49 4.70 10.17
N TYR A 179 11.98 5.15 9.02
CA TYR A 179 11.27 5.07 7.74
C TYR A 179 12.06 4.25 6.72
N SER A 180 11.33 3.56 5.84
CA SER A 180 11.86 2.83 4.68
C SER A 180 12.57 3.75 3.68
N LYS A 181 13.20 3.20 2.64
CA LYS A 181 13.51 3.97 1.42
C LYS A 181 12.23 4.37 0.69
N PRO A 182 12.24 5.46 -0.10
CA PRO A 182 11.08 5.87 -0.88
C PRO A 182 10.72 4.83 -1.94
N GLN A 183 9.45 4.42 -1.94
CA GLN A 183 8.83 3.64 -3.01
C GLN A 183 8.12 4.58 -3.97
N TRP A 184 8.25 4.36 -5.28
CA TRP A 184 7.74 5.26 -6.32
C TRP A 184 6.63 4.61 -7.13
N TYR A 185 5.49 5.28 -7.17
CA TYR A 185 4.34 4.89 -7.94
C TYR A 185 4.14 5.86 -9.10
N PHE A 186 3.93 5.30 -10.27
CA PHE A 186 3.58 6.05 -11.46
C PHE A 186 2.36 5.38 -12.07
N SER A 187 1.30 6.16 -12.28
CA SER A 187 0.11 5.65 -12.96
C SER A 187 -0.38 6.66 -13.98
N MET A 188 -0.78 6.13 -15.13
CA MET A 188 -1.44 6.88 -16.18
C MET A 188 -2.80 6.22 -16.39
N GLY A 189 -3.85 7.02 -16.29
CA GLY A 189 -5.21 6.57 -16.56
C GLY A 189 -5.93 7.54 -17.49
N PRO A 190 -6.96 7.07 -18.21
CA PRO A 190 -7.91 7.98 -18.86
C PRO A 190 -8.58 8.87 -17.79
N ASP A 191 -8.77 10.14 -18.10
CA ASP A 191 -9.50 11.08 -17.24
C ASP A 191 -11.01 10.77 -17.37
N TRP A 192 -11.60 10.16 -16.34
CA TRP A 192 -13.06 9.99 -16.20
C TRP A 192 -13.50 10.29 -14.77
#